data_AF-A0A5E4XPT7-F1
#
_entry.id   AF-A0A5E4XPT7-F1
#
_cell.length_a   1.000
_cell.length_b   1.000
_cell.length_c   1.000
_cell.angle_alpha   90.00
_cell.angle_beta   90.00
_cell.angle_gamma   90.00
#
_symmetry.space_group_name_H-M   'P 1'
#
loop_
_entity.id
_entity.type
_entity.pdbx_description
1 polymer ?
#
loop_
_entity_poly.entity_id
_entity_poly.type
_entity_poly.pdbx_seq_one_letter_code
_entity_poly.pdbx_strand_id
1 'polypeptide(L)'
;MAYQGEYFVERYGARAAEATPPIKKMLEKGVKVGAGTDATRVASYNPWVSLYWLTTGKTVGGMSMYPPANLLDRDTALRLWTEANTWFSSEVGKKGQIKVGQLADLAVLSADYFSVPGDDIQDITSVLTVLGGEVVYGDSEFGKHSPDIPPAMPDWSPARHGSQYQPRPQTQARAMALNTACGCASSCGVHGHAHAKAWTSGVPASDESTFWGALGCSCWAF
;
A
#
# COMPACT_ATOMS: atom_id res chain seq x y z
N MET A 1 0.11 3.42 -15.57
CA MET A 1 -1.11 2.58 -15.50
C MET A 1 -1.72 2.54 -14.11
N ALA A 2 -0.96 2.36 -13.02
CA ALA A 2 -1.51 2.34 -11.66
C ALA A 2 -2.47 3.51 -11.31
N TYR A 3 -2.15 4.74 -11.73
CA TYR A 3 -2.93 5.96 -11.41
C TYR A 3 -3.94 6.40 -12.47
N GLN A 4 -3.82 5.88 -13.70
CA GLN A 4 -4.57 6.37 -14.87
C GLN A 4 -5.25 5.23 -15.62
N GLY A 5 -5.36 4.05 -15.00
CA GLY A 5 -5.83 2.85 -15.66
C GLY A 5 -7.28 2.98 -16.09
N GLU A 6 -8.12 3.59 -15.26
CA GLU A 6 -9.54 3.85 -15.51
C GLU A 6 -9.71 4.68 -16.78
N TYR A 7 -9.02 5.81 -16.87
CA TYR A 7 -9.05 6.68 -18.06
C TYR A 7 -8.54 5.97 -19.31
N PHE A 8 -7.49 5.14 -19.18
CA PHE A 8 -7.00 4.35 -20.30
C PHE A 8 -8.03 3.33 -20.80
N VAL A 9 -8.69 2.62 -19.88
CA VAL A 9 -9.73 1.64 -20.20
C VAL A 9 -10.94 2.33 -20.83
N GLU A 10 -11.36 3.48 -20.31
CA GLU A 10 -12.45 4.28 -20.90
C GLU A 10 -12.13 4.65 -22.36
N ARG A 11 -10.90 5.09 -22.62
CA ARG A 11 -10.49 5.60 -23.93
C ARG A 11 -10.19 4.50 -24.96
N TYR A 12 -9.58 3.40 -24.52
CA TYR A 12 -9.02 2.38 -25.42
C TYR A 12 -9.61 0.98 -25.23
N GLY A 13 -10.42 0.78 -24.19
CA GLY A 13 -11.06 -0.49 -23.84
C GLY A 13 -10.19 -1.40 -22.97
N ALA A 14 -10.86 -2.28 -22.23
CA ALA A 14 -10.22 -3.23 -21.30
C ALA A 14 -9.19 -4.12 -21.99
N ARG A 15 -9.50 -4.63 -23.19
CA ARG A 15 -8.59 -5.51 -23.94
C ARG A 15 -7.27 -4.84 -24.33
N ALA A 16 -7.28 -3.53 -24.60
CA ALA A 16 -6.05 -2.79 -24.86
C ALA A 16 -5.23 -2.59 -23.57
N ALA A 17 -5.93 -2.39 -22.43
CA ALA A 17 -5.29 -2.26 -21.14
C ALA A 17 -4.56 -3.55 -20.73
N GLU A 18 -5.14 -4.73 -20.98
CA GLU A 18 -4.52 -6.02 -20.68
C GLU A 18 -3.11 -6.20 -21.27
N ALA A 19 -2.82 -5.54 -22.39
CA ALA A 19 -1.55 -5.60 -23.09
C ALA A 19 -0.55 -4.50 -22.68
N THR A 20 -0.88 -3.64 -21.69
CA THR A 20 -0.14 -2.39 -21.44
C THR A 20 0.21 -2.15 -19.97
N PRO A 21 1.50 -2.05 -19.59
CA PRO A 21 2.67 -2.52 -20.34
C PRO A 21 2.82 -4.06 -20.22
N PRO A 22 3.37 -4.75 -21.24
CA PRO A 22 3.44 -6.21 -21.28
C PRO A 22 4.67 -6.76 -20.52
N ILE A 23 4.81 -6.40 -19.23
CA ILE A 23 6.04 -6.64 -18.44
C ILE A 23 6.43 -8.11 -18.40
N LYS A 24 5.49 -9.01 -18.09
CA LYS A 24 5.78 -10.46 -18.04
C LYS A 24 6.28 -11.00 -19.37
N LYS A 25 5.65 -10.59 -20.48
CA LYS A 25 6.05 -10.98 -21.83
C LYS A 25 7.44 -10.45 -22.18
N MET A 26 7.81 -9.25 -21.73
CA MET A 26 9.17 -8.73 -21.91
C MET A 26 10.19 -9.62 -21.21
N LEU A 27 9.92 -10.02 -19.96
CA LEU A 27 10.77 -10.93 -19.21
C LEU A 27 10.90 -12.31 -19.88
N GLU A 28 9.79 -12.89 -20.34
CA GLU A 28 9.78 -14.16 -21.08
C GLU A 28 10.58 -14.12 -22.38
N LYS A 29 10.70 -12.93 -22.99
CA LYS A 29 11.53 -12.71 -24.19
C LYS A 29 12.99 -12.39 -23.88
N GLY A 30 13.39 -12.41 -22.61
CA GLY A 30 14.76 -12.12 -22.18
C GLY A 30 15.14 -10.64 -22.23
N VAL A 31 14.16 -9.74 -22.38
CA VAL A 31 14.39 -8.30 -22.32
C VAL A 31 14.77 -7.92 -20.90
N LYS A 32 15.81 -7.10 -20.74
CA LYS A 32 16.15 -6.53 -19.43
C LYS A 32 15.07 -5.54 -19.02
N VAL A 33 14.50 -5.74 -17.84
CA VAL A 33 13.45 -4.90 -17.29
C VAL A 33 13.88 -4.42 -15.91
N GLY A 34 13.67 -3.12 -15.68
CA GLY A 34 13.77 -2.48 -14.38
C GLY A 34 12.45 -1.80 -14.04
N ALA A 35 12.14 -1.68 -12.77
CA ALA A 35 10.96 -0.95 -12.30
C ALA A 35 11.35 0.40 -11.70
N GLY A 36 10.48 1.39 -11.84
CA GLY A 36 10.68 2.73 -11.31
C GLY A 36 9.34 3.46 -11.13
N THR A 37 9.36 4.59 -10.43
CA THR A 37 8.15 5.37 -10.18
C THR A 37 7.85 6.36 -11.29
N ASP A 38 8.86 7.00 -11.87
CA ASP A 38 8.70 8.26 -12.61
C ASP A 38 8.02 9.36 -11.73
N ALA A 39 8.40 9.35 -10.44
CA ALA A 39 7.93 10.32 -9.46
C ALA A 39 8.38 11.75 -9.81
N THR A 40 7.69 12.75 -9.25
CA THR A 40 7.70 14.20 -9.57
C THR A 40 6.80 14.64 -10.72
N ARG A 41 6.47 13.76 -11.68
CA ARG A 41 5.65 14.13 -12.85
C ARG A 41 4.36 13.35 -12.99
N VAL A 42 4.40 12.03 -12.82
CA VAL A 42 3.27 11.16 -13.17
C VAL A 42 2.84 10.19 -12.06
N ALA A 43 3.67 9.97 -11.04
CA ALA A 43 3.41 9.00 -9.98
C ALA A 43 3.93 9.44 -8.60
N SER A 44 3.55 8.69 -7.56
CA SER A 44 4.11 8.80 -6.22
C SER A 44 5.56 8.29 -6.15
N TYR A 45 6.32 8.77 -5.17
CA TYR A 45 7.62 8.21 -4.78
C TYR A 45 7.52 6.84 -4.12
N ASN A 46 6.34 6.44 -3.66
CA ASN A 46 6.15 5.20 -2.91
C ASN A 46 6.33 3.96 -3.82
N PRO A 47 7.41 3.16 -3.65
CA PRO A 47 7.66 1.97 -4.48
C PRO A 47 6.63 0.86 -4.23
N TRP A 48 6.00 0.84 -3.06
CA TRP A 48 5.02 -0.18 -2.68
C TRP A 48 3.74 -0.10 -3.50
N VAL A 49 3.34 1.09 -3.95
CA VAL A 49 2.23 1.24 -4.90
C VAL A 49 2.56 0.57 -6.24
N SER A 50 3.80 0.68 -6.69
CA SER A 50 4.25 0.01 -7.91
C SER A 50 4.32 -1.50 -7.75
N LEU A 51 4.80 -2.01 -6.61
CA LEU A 51 4.81 -3.44 -6.30
C LEU A 51 3.39 -4.01 -6.19
N TYR A 52 2.47 -3.28 -5.55
CA TYR A 52 1.05 -3.59 -5.55
C TYR A 52 0.49 -3.71 -6.97
N TRP A 53 0.74 -2.72 -7.82
CA TRP A 53 0.25 -2.75 -9.20
C TRP A 53 0.86 -3.88 -10.04
N LEU A 54 2.16 -4.17 -9.91
CA LEU A 54 2.83 -5.25 -10.65
C LEU A 54 2.32 -6.65 -10.26
N THR A 55 1.93 -6.83 -8.99
CA THR A 55 1.56 -8.15 -8.44
C THR A 55 0.06 -8.40 -8.45
N THR A 56 -0.75 -7.35 -8.35
CA THR A 56 -2.22 -7.45 -8.36
C THR A 56 -2.85 -7.06 -9.69
N GLY A 57 -2.15 -6.26 -10.49
CA GLY A 57 -2.67 -5.67 -11.73
C GLY A 57 -3.80 -4.68 -11.51
N LYS A 58 -4.00 -4.19 -10.29
CA LYS A 58 -5.03 -3.22 -9.96
C LYS A 58 -4.50 -1.79 -10.02
N THR A 59 -5.36 -0.87 -10.38
CA THR A 59 -5.12 0.57 -10.19
C THR A 59 -5.15 0.93 -8.70
N VAL A 60 -4.70 2.14 -8.36
CA VAL A 60 -4.85 2.71 -7.02
C VAL A 60 -6.34 2.88 -6.65
N GLY A 61 -7.21 3.05 -7.65
CA GLY A 61 -8.67 3.03 -7.48
C GLY A 61 -9.28 1.64 -7.29
N GLY A 62 -8.48 0.56 -7.40
CA GLY A 62 -8.92 -0.81 -7.20
C GLY A 62 -9.43 -1.52 -8.45
N MET A 63 -9.43 -0.88 -9.63
CA MET A 63 -9.84 -1.51 -10.88
C MET A 63 -8.81 -2.54 -11.33
N SER A 64 -9.22 -3.80 -11.47
CA SER A 64 -8.40 -4.87 -12.04
C SER A 64 -8.19 -4.65 -13.54
N MET A 65 -6.94 -4.55 -13.97
CA MET A 65 -6.58 -4.26 -15.36
C MET A 65 -6.13 -5.48 -16.15
N TYR A 66 -5.55 -6.49 -15.47
CA TYR A 66 -4.79 -7.56 -16.11
C TYR A 66 -5.37 -8.92 -15.77
N PRO A 67 -5.34 -9.88 -16.73
CA PRO A 67 -5.57 -11.27 -16.40
C PRO A 67 -4.44 -11.79 -15.49
N PRO A 68 -4.69 -12.80 -14.64
CA PRO A 68 -3.66 -13.38 -13.75
C PRO A 68 -2.40 -13.83 -14.50
N ALA A 69 -2.56 -14.26 -15.74
CA ALA A 69 -1.45 -14.67 -16.60
C ALA A 69 -0.43 -13.56 -16.84
N ASN A 70 -0.80 -12.28 -16.77
CA ASN A 70 0.09 -11.14 -17.02
C ASN A 70 0.71 -10.56 -15.73
N LEU A 71 0.31 -11.06 -14.57
CA LEU A 71 0.83 -10.62 -13.28
C LEU A 71 2.20 -11.21 -12.99
N LEU A 72 3.01 -10.47 -12.24
CA LEU A 72 4.27 -10.95 -11.69
C LEU A 72 4.04 -11.54 -10.30
N ASP A 73 4.81 -12.57 -9.96
CA ASP A 73 4.94 -12.98 -8.56
C ASP A 73 5.73 -11.93 -7.76
N ARG A 74 5.62 -11.99 -6.44
CA ARG A 74 6.21 -11.00 -5.53
C ARG A 74 7.73 -10.96 -5.58
N ASP A 75 8.40 -12.11 -5.73
CA ASP A 75 9.86 -12.19 -5.79
C ASP A 75 10.36 -11.54 -7.08
N THR A 76 9.78 -11.90 -8.22
CA THR A 76 10.10 -11.27 -9.50
C THR A 76 9.88 -9.76 -9.44
N ALA A 77 8.73 -9.30 -8.94
CA ALA A 77 8.43 -7.87 -8.83
C ALA A 77 9.43 -7.13 -7.93
N LEU A 78 9.84 -7.72 -6.80
CA LEU A 78 10.83 -7.13 -5.90
C LEU A 78 12.22 -7.05 -6.57
N ARG A 79 12.64 -8.09 -7.29
CA ARG A 79 13.90 -8.08 -8.05
C ARG A 79 13.96 -6.96 -9.08
N LEU A 80 12.84 -6.61 -9.72
CA LEU A 80 12.77 -5.49 -10.65
C LEU A 80 13.05 -4.14 -9.98
N TRP A 81 12.78 -4.02 -8.68
CA TRP A 81 13.04 -2.82 -7.87
C TRP A 81 14.43 -2.82 -7.22
N THR A 82 15.08 -3.98 -7.13
CA THR A 82 16.35 -4.15 -6.43
C THR A 82 17.47 -4.56 -7.39
N GLU A 83 17.79 -5.83 -7.49
CA GLU A 83 18.96 -6.32 -8.23
C GLU A 83 18.89 -6.03 -9.74
N ALA A 84 17.71 -6.12 -10.38
CA ALA A 84 17.60 -5.99 -11.82
C ALA A 84 17.87 -4.56 -12.30
N ASN A 85 17.53 -3.56 -11.48
CA ASN A 85 17.79 -2.15 -11.76
C ASN A 85 19.29 -1.82 -11.86
N THR A 86 20.15 -2.59 -11.19
CA THR A 86 21.60 -2.37 -11.21
C THR A 86 22.22 -2.53 -12.58
N TRP A 87 21.56 -3.25 -13.49
CA TRP A 87 22.00 -3.36 -14.89
C TRP A 87 21.93 -2.01 -15.59
N PHE A 88 20.89 -1.22 -15.34
CA PHE A 88 20.68 0.09 -15.97
C PHE A 88 21.59 1.18 -15.41
N SER A 89 22.09 1.01 -14.19
CA SER A 89 23.00 1.95 -13.55
C SER A 89 24.48 1.53 -13.60
N SER A 90 24.81 0.42 -14.27
CA SER A 90 26.18 -0.15 -14.29
C SER A 90 26.73 -0.49 -12.88
N GLU A 91 25.87 -0.95 -11.99
CA GLU A 91 26.18 -1.26 -10.58
C GLU A 91 25.97 -2.74 -10.23
N VAL A 92 25.92 -3.61 -11.24
CA VAL A 92 25.76 -5.05 -11.05
C VAL A 92 26.82 -5.58 -10.08
N GLY A 93 26.38 -6.30 -9.06
CA GLY A 93 27.24 -6.86 -8.02
C GLY A 93 27.67 -5.88 -6.93
N LYS A 94 27.30 -4.60 -7.01
CA LYS A 94 27.59 -3.60 -5.96
C LYS A 94 26.48 -3.44 -4.93
N LYS A 95 25.21 -3.56 -5.35
CA LYS A 95 24.02 -3.38 -4.50
C LYS A 95 22.80 -4.13 -5.06
N GLY A 96 21.66 -3.99 -4.38
CA GLY A 96 20.38 -4.55 -4.81
C GLY A 96 20.06 -5.92 -4.20
N GLN A 97 20.95 -6.49 -3.38
CA GLN A 97 20.70 -7.71 -2.63
C GLN A 97 21.29 -7.61 -1.23
N ILE A 98 20.70 -8.32 -0.26
CA ILE A 98 21.33 -8.58 1.03
C ILE A 98 22.33 -9.72 0.83
N LYS A 99 23.57 -9.36 0.46
CA LYS A 99 24.62 -10.32 0.08
C LYS A 99 26.01 -9.79 0.46
N VAL A 100 26.86 -10.68 0.98
CA VAL A 100 28.27 -10.36 1.29
C VAL A 100 28.96 -9.77 0.06
N GLY A 101 29.68 -8.66 0.27
CA GLY A 101 30.40 -7.92 -0.77
C GLY A 101 29.59 -6.81 -1.45
N GLN A 102 28.30 -6.67 -1.15
CA GLN A 102 27.48 -5.54 -1.59
C GLN A 102 27.39 -4.45 -0.51
N LEU A 103 26.95 -3.25 -0.92
CA LEU A 103 26.66 -2.15 0.00
C LEU A 103 25.66 -2.57 1.07
N ALA A 104 25.86 -2.11 2.30
CA ALA A 104 24.96 -2.30 3.42
C ALA A 104 23.76 -1.34 3.32
N ASP A 105 23.02 -1.45 2.21
CA ASP A 105 21.81 -0.69 1.93
C ASP A 105 20.60 -1.61 2.18
N LEU A 106 19.80 -1.30 3.20
CA LEU A 106 18.62 -2.10 3.53
C LEU A 106 17.49 -1.25 4.10
N ALA A 107 16.29 -1.80 4.02
CA ALA A 107 15.10 -1.27 4.69
C ALA A 107 14.49 -2.36 5.57
N VAL A 108 14.06 -1.98 6.77
CA VAL A 108 13.16 -2.79 7.60
C VAL A 108 11.75 -2.29 7.38
N LEU A 109 10.82 -3.21 7.13
CA LEU A 109 9.46 -2.87 6.69
C LEU A 109 8.45 -2.96 7.83
N SER A 110 7.40 -2.15 7.76
CA SER A 110 6.30 -2.17 8.73
C SER A 110 5.44 -3.44 8.66
N ALA A 111 5.51 -4.19 7.56
CA ALA A 111 4.87 -5.48 7.40
C ALA A 111 5.65 -6.39 6.45
N ASP A 112 5.39 -7.69 6.52
CA ASP A 112 6.02 -8.67 5.64
C ASP A 112 5.38 -8.65 4.24
N TYR A 113 6.10 -8.09 3.28
CA TYR A 113 5.71 -8.00 1.89
C TYR A 113 5.31 -9.34 1.27
N PHE A 114 5.85 -10.48 1.73
CA PHE A 114 5.54 -11.78 1.13
C PHE A 114 4.25 -12.42 1.65
N SER A 115 3.74 -11.98 2.81
CA SER A 115 2.56 -12.59 3.45
C SER A 115 1.34 -11.69 3.55
N VAL A 116 1.48 -10.36 3.50
CA VAL A 116 0.32 -9.46 3.56
C VAL A 116 -0.66 -9.69 2.40
N PRO A 117 -1.97 -9.43 2.56
CA PRO A 117 -2.91 -9.39 1.44
C PRO A 117 -2.43 -8.46 0.31
N GLY A 118 -2.79 -8.78 -0.93
CA GLY A 118 -2.35 -8.01 -2.10
C GLY A 118 -2.66 -6.52 -1.98
N ASP A 119 -3.87 -6.18 -1.53
CA ASP A 119 -4.33 -4.80 -1.41
C ASP A 119 -3.62 -4.02 -0.29
N ASP A 120 -2.98 -4.70 0.65
CA ASP A 120 -2.26 -4.10 1.78
C ASP A 120 -0.79 -3.81 1.45
N ILE A 121 -0.27 -4.36 0.33
CA ILE A 121 1.10 -4.10 -0.13
C ILE A 121 1.36 -2.60 -0.25
N GLN A 122 0.41 -1.83 -0.77
CA GLN A 122 0.57 -0.39 -1.02
C GLN A 122 0.72 0.47 0.24
N ASP A 123 0.41 -0.09 1.42
CA ASP A 123 0.52 0.58 2.72
C ASP A 123 1.82 0.26 3.46
N ILE A 124 2.65 -0.63 2.91
CA ILE A 124 3.96 -0.93 3.51
C ILE A 124 4.79 0.36 3.54
N THR A 125 5.50 0.56 4.63
CA THR A 125 6.43 1.66 4.86
C THR A 125 7.76 1.11 5.36
N SER A 126 8.84 1.87 5.17
CA SER A 126 10.11 1.59 5.86
C SER A 126 9.98 2.11 7.29
N VAL A 127 10.37 1.31 8.29
CA VAL A 127 10.51 1.75 9.69
C VAL A 127 11.97 2.03 10.06
N LEU A 128 12.91 1.55 9.24
CA LEU A 128 14.35 1.81 9.35
C LEU A 128 14.96 1.74 7.95
N THR A 129 15.73 2.76 7.56
CA THR A 129 16.53 2.74 6.33
C THR A 129 18.00 2.90 6.69
N VAL A 130 18.81 1.98 6.20
CA VAL A 130 20.28 2.00 6.33
C VAL A 130 20.87 2.19 4.94
N LEU A 131 21.84 3.09 4.81
CA LEU A 131 22.56 3.38 3.58
C LEU A 131 24.07 3.33 3.85
N GLY A 132 24.78 2.46 3.16
CA GLY A 132 26.22 2.29 3.34
C GLY A 132 26.63 1.85 4.75
N GLY A 133 25.71 1.25 5.52
CA GLY A 133 25.92 0.90 6.93
C GLY A 133 25.49 1.96 7.95
N GLU A 134 25.09 3.15 7.50
CA GLU A 134 24.63 4.24 8.37
C GLU A 134 23.11 4.35 8.38
N VAL A 135 22.53 4.60 9.55
CA VAL A 135 21.08 4.86 9.67
C VAL A 135 20.76 6.24 9.09
N VAL A 136 19.93 6.28 8.05
CA VAL A 136 19.53 7.54 7.39
C VAL A 136 18.06 7.90 7.63
N TYR A 137 17.28 6.96 8.15
CA TYR A 137 15.88 7.17 8.52
C TYR A 137 15.46 6.14 9.56
N GLY A 138 14.75 6.57 10.59
CA GLY A 138 14.13 5.69 11.57
C GLY A 138 12.76 6.22 11.98
N ASP A 139 11.80 5.32 12.13
CA ASP A 139 10.44 5.59 12.61
C ASP A 139 10.08 4.62 13.74
N SER A 140 9.00 4.90 14.47
CA SER A 140 8.49 4.06 15.57
C SER A 140 9.60 3.73 16.58
N GLU A 141 9.94 2.44 16.77
CA GLU A 141 10.99 1.97 17.68
C GLU A 141 12.42 2.38 17.28
N PHE A 142 12.64 2.74 16.01
CA PHE A 142 13.93 3.20 15.49
C PHE A 142 14.07 4.72 15.47
N GLY A 143 13.06 5.48 15.89
CA GLY A 143 13.06 6.95 15.80
C GLY A 143 14.28 7.61 16.44
N LYS A 144 14.77 7.06 17.56
CA LYS A 144 15.98 7.54 18.27
C LYS A 144 17.29 7.42 17.46
N HIS A 145 17.29 6.61 16.41
CA HIS A 145 18.43 6.41 15.52
C HIS A 145 18.33 7.25 14.24
N SER A 146 17.18 7.89 13.99
CA SER A 146 17.01 8.72 12.81
C SER A 146 17.87 9.98 12.92
N PRO A 147 18.57 10.39 11.85
CA PRO A 147 19.25 11.68 11.83
C PRO A 147 18.23 12.83 11.87
N ASP A 148 18.68 14.00 12.35
CA ASP A 148 17.90 15.23 12.31
C ASP A 148 17.61 15.63 10.87
N ILE A 149 16.33 15.71 10.51
CA ILE A 149 15.92 16.09 9.15
C ILE A 149 15.88 17.61 9.06
N PRO A 150 16.56 18.22 8.06
CA PRO A 150 16.51 19.66 7.87
C PRO A 150 15.07 20.11 7.57
N PRO A 151 14.66 21.29 8.04
CA PRO A 151 13.30 21.76 7.86
C PRO A 151 12.99 22.02 6.37
N ALA A 152 11.84 21.55 5.91
CA ALA A 152 11.44 21.59 4.49
C ALA A 152 11.54 23.01 3.90
N MET A 153 12.20 23.21 2.76
CA MET A 153 12.26 24.52 2.12
C MET A 153 11.18 24.69 1.05
N PRO A 154 10.71 25.92 0.77
CA PRO A 154 11.01 27.18 1.48
C PRO A 154 10.28 27.31 2.82
N ASP A 155 10.63 28.33 3.62
CA ASP A 155 10.11 28.54 4.98
C ASP A 155 8.57 28.63 5.07
N TRP A 156 7.92 29.13 4.01
CA TRP A 156 6.47 29.22 3.91
C TRP A 156 5.79 27.91 3.49
N SER A 157 6.55 26.86 3.17
CA SER A 157 6.01 25.60 2.65
C SER A 157 5.02 24.96 3.63
N PRO A 158 3.84 24.51 3.17
CA PRO A 158 2.92 23.74 4.02
C PRO A 158 3.56 22.50 4.66
N ALA A 159 4.60 21.93 4.03
CA ALA A 159 5.38 20.82 4.58
C ALA A 159 6.11 21.19 5.88
N ARG A 160 6.45 22.47 6.11
CA ARG A 160 6.96 22.96 7.40
C ARG A 160 5.90 23.10 8.47
N HIS A 161 4.65 23.27 8.08
CA HIS A 161 3.53 23.53 8.99
C HIS A 161 2.70 22.28 9.28
N GLY A 162 3.31 21.08 9.16
CA GLY A 162 2.70 19.81 9.58
C GLY A 162 1.97 19.03 8.48
N SER A 163 2.11 19.41 7.20
CA SER A 163 1.65 18.57 6.09
C SER A 163 2.54 17.33 5.97
N GLN A 164 2.11 16.23 6.57
CA GLN A 164 2.81 14.94 6.56
C GLN A 164 2.06 13.90 5.73
N TYR A 165 2.77 12.87 5.29
CA TYR A 165 2.15 11.68 4.70
C TYR A 165 1.13 11.09 5.69
N GLN A 166 -0.09 10.87 5.21
CA GLN A 166 -1.16 10.23 5.99
C GLN A 166 -1.33 8.82 5.45
N PRO A 167 -1.05 7.77 6.24
CA PRO A 167 -1.32 6.40 5.83
C PRO A 167 -2.83 6.20 5.63
N ARG A 168 -3.22 5.26 4.76
CA ARG A 168 -4.63 4.88 4.68
C ARG A 168 -5.10 4.40 6.05
N PRO A 169 -6.27 4.85 6.53
CA PRO A 169 -6.76 4.38 7.82
C PRO A 169 -6.97 2.85 7.75
N GLN A 170 -6.31 2.11 8.63
CA GLN A 170 -6.37 0.63 8.73
C GLN A 170 -7.77 0.09 9.13
N THR A 171 -8.81 0.93 9.13
CA THR A 171 -10.13 0.66 9.71
C THR A 171 -11.00 -0.32 8.92
N GLN A 172 -10.60 -0.78 7.73
CA GLN A 172 -11.45 -1.67 6.94
C GLN A 172 -11.35 -3.16 7.31
N ALA A 173 -10.21 -3.64 7.83
CA ALA A 173 -10.08 -5.04 8.23
C ALA A 173 -10.97 -5.41 9.44
N ARG A 174 -11.21 -4.47 10.36
CA ARG A 174 -12.09 -4.68 11.52
C ARG A 174 -13.58 -4.53 11.19
N ALA A 175 -13.94 -3.59 10.33
CA ALA A 175 -15.35 -3.33 10.01
C ALA A 175 -16.04 -4.51 9.29
N MET A 176 -15.31 -5.23 8.44
CA MET A 176 -15.86 -6.34 7.67
C MET A 176 -16.01 -7.63 8.52
N ALA A 177 -15.15 -7.82 9.53
CA ALA A 177 -15.24 -8.97 10.45
C ALA A 177 -16.42 -8.87 11.45
N LEU A 178 -16.90 -7.66 11.75
CA LEU A 178 -18.02 -7.45 12.66
C LEU A 178 -19.40 -7.57 11.97
N ASN A 179 -19.50 -7.26 10.67
CA ASN A 179 -20.77 -7.38 9.94
C ASN A 179 -21.26 -8.84 9.81
N THR A 180 -20.36 -9.82 9.82
CA THR A 180 -20.68 -11.26 9.79
C THR A 180 -21.05 -11.83 11.16
N ALA A 181 -20.74 -11.14 12.26
CA ALA A 181 -21.02 -11.61 13.63
C ALA A 181 -22.47 -11.32 14.10
N CYS A 182 -23.20 -10.43 13.41
CA CYS A 182 -24.47 -9.89 13.93
C CYS A 182 -25.71 -10.78 13.74
N GLY A 183 -25.63 -11.97 13.11
CA GLY A 183 -26.66 -13.01 13.22
C GLY A 183 -28.11 -12.66 12.83
N CYS A 184 -28.38 -11.55 12.12
CA CYS A 184 -29.74 -11.15 11.78
C CYS A 184 -30.32 -12.01 10.66
N ALA A 185 -31.40 -12.75 10.95
CA ALA A 185 -32.04 -13.69 10.02
C ALA A 185 -32.97 -13.04 8.97
N SER A 186 -33.15 -11.71 8.96
CA SER A 186 -34.01 -11.02 7.98
C SER A 186 -33.51 -9.59 7.68
N SER A 187 -33.67 -9.16 6.41
CA SER A 187 -33.31 -7.83 5.93
C SER A 187 -34.42 -6.82 6.26
N CYS A 188 -34.09 -5.74 6.97
CA CYS A 188 -35.00 -4.62 7.20
C CYS A 188 -34.59 -3.43 6.33
N GLY A 189 -35.42 -3.06 5.36
CA GLY A 189 -35.09 -2.09 4.30
C GLY A 189 -35.24 -0.60 4.67
N VAL A 190 -35.19 -0.25 5.96
CA VAL A 190 -35.56 1.11 6.41
C VAL A 190 -34.35 1.97 6.82
N HIS A 191 -33.22 1.41 7.25
CA HIS A 191 -31.97 2.16 7.51
C HIS A 191 -30.71 1.31 7.29
N GLY A 192 -29.63 1.91 6.79
CA GLY A 192 -28.35 1.25 6.55
C GLY A 192 -27.68 0.76 7.84
N HIS A 193 -27.18 -0.48 7.83
CA HIS A 193 -26.51 -1.13 8.96
C HIS A 193 -25.17 -0.48 9.32
N ALA A 194 -25.20 0.66 10.02
CA ALA A 194 -24.00 1.31 10.56
C ALA A 194 -23.85 1.11 12.08
N HIS A 195 -24.42 0.05 12.67
CA HIS A 195 -24.28 -0.26 14.10
C HIS A 195 -22.84 -0.56 14.51
N ALA A 196 -22.05 -1.14 13.59
CA ALA A 196 -20.62 -1.35 13.81
C ALA A 196 -19.91 -0.03 14.19
N LYS A 197 -20.31 1.10 13.58
CA LYS A 197 -19.74 2.41 13.88
C LYS A 197 -20.07 2.87 15.30
N ALA A 198 -21.28 2.58 15.79
CA ALA A 198 -21.74 2.91 17.14
C ALA A 198 -21.14 1.98 18.22
N TRP A 199 -20.92 0.70 17.89
CA TRP A 199 -20.21 -0.24 18.77
C TRP A 199 -18.72 0.08 18.87
N THR A 200 -18.07 0.48 17.77
CA THR A 200 -16.64 0.80 17.79
C THR A 200 -16.33 2.24 18.21
N SER A 201 -17.33 3.11 18.34
CA SER A 201 -17.11 4.41 18.96
C SER A 201 -16.84 4.18 20.44
N GLY A 202 -15.73 4.71 20.97
CA GLY A 202 -15.34 4.55 22.37
C GLY A 202 -16.29 5.26 23.34
N VAL A 203 -17.50 4.74 23.46
CA VAL A 203 -18.54 5.21 24.38
C VAL A 203 -18.12 4.77 25.79
N PRO A 204 -18.15 5.67 26.80
CA PRO A 204 -17.78 5.33 28.17
C PRO A 204 -18.92 4.56 28.85
N ALA A 205 -19.19 3.34 28.39
CA ALA A 205 -20.14 2.41 28.97
C ALA A 205 -19.38 1.19 29.53
N SER A 206 -19.78 0.72 30.71
CA SER A 206 -19.17 -0.45 31.35
C SER A 206 -19.56 -1.79 30.72
N ASP A 207 -20.61 -1.80 29.90
CA ASP A 207 -21.11 -2.96 29.16
C ASP A 207 -21.78 -2.49 27.86
N GLU A 208 -21.12 -2.76 26.73
CA GLU A 208 -21.56 -2.34 25.39
C GLU A 208 -22.79 -3.10 24.90
N SER A 209 -22.99 -4.32 25.40
CA SER A 209 -24.08 -5.20 24.99
C SER A 209 -25.42 -4.80 25.62
N THR A 210 -25.40 -4.27 26.84
CA THR A 210 -26.59 -3.80 27.55
C THR A 210 -26.90 -2.33 27.31
N PHE A 211 -25.92 -1.50 26.93
CA PHE A 211 -26.15 -0.09 26.55
C PHE A 211 -27.13 0.05 25.39
N TRP A 212 -27.10 -0.87 24.42
CA TRP A 212 -28.06 -0.93 23.31
C TRP A 212 -29.27 -1.85 23.57
N GLY A 213 -29.38 -2.35 24.81
CA GLY A 213 -30.60 -2.93 25.38
C GLY A 213 -30.80 -4.43 25.13
N ALA A 214 -31.20 -5.13 26.20
CA ALA A 214 -31.73 -6.49 26.23
C ALA A 214 -33.05 -6.70 25.44
N LEU A 215 -33.44 -5.73 24.61
CA LEU A 215 -34.59 -5.75 23.71
C LEU A 215 -34.11 -5.12 22.41
N GLY A 216 -33.57 -5.94 21.52
CA GLY A 216 -32.99 -5.50 20.25
C GLY A 216 -33.86 -4.47 19.54
N CYS A 217 -33.24 -3.33 19.21
CA CYS A 217 -33.80 -2.23 18.43
C CYS A 217 -34.92 -1.43 19.12
N SER A 218 -34.57 -0.54 20.05
CA SER A 218 -35.42 0.60 20.40
C SER A 218 -34.84 1.89 19.81
N CYS A 219 -35.39 2.30 18.65
CA CYS A 219 -35.14 3.61 18.07
C CYS A 219 -35.89 4.68 18.86
N TRP A 220 -35.19 5.66 19.42
CA TRP A 220 -35.79 6.95 19.79
C TRP A 220 -35.23 8.03 18.88
N ALA A 221 -36.11 8.65 18.11
CA ALA A 221 -35.81 9.76 17.24
C ALA A 221 -35.77 11.06 18.05
N PHE A 222 -34.64 11.76 18.01
CA PHE A 222 -34.52 13.22 17.91
C PHE A 222 -33.24 13.54 17.14
#